data_AF-A0A5E4L744-F1
#
_entry.id   AF-A0A5E4L744-F1
#
_cell.length_a   1.000
_cell.length_b   1.000
_cell.length_c   1.000
_cell.angle_alpha   90.00
_cell.angle_beta   90.00
_cell.angle_gamma   90.00
#
_symmetry.space_group_name_H-M   'P 1'
#
loop_
_entity.id
_entity.type
_entity.pdbx_description
1 polymer ?
#
loop_
_entity_poly.entity_id
_entity_poly.type
_entity_poly.pdbx_seq_one_letter_code
_entity_poly.pdbx_strand_id
1 'polypeptide(L)' 'MQKQKFKDEMDTLDIVENRLEIMVGARVRDKDRMMHALEVQDRLRGKSVGWKGADEIRRWRNLRK' A
#
# COMPACT_ATOMS: atom_id res chain seq x y z
N MET A 1 33.61 33.99 1.56
CA MET A 1 32.24 33.77 2.06
C MET A 1 31.29 33.20 1.02
N GLN A 2 31.19 33.72 -0.21
CA GLN A 2 30.26 33.20 -1.23
C GLN A 2 30.39 31.69 -1.52
N LYS A 3 31.61 31.17 -1.69
CA LYS A 3 31.82 29.72 -1.97
C LYS A 3 31.32 28.79 -0.87
N GLN A 4 31.39 29.21 0.40
CA GLN A 4 30.88 28.39 1.51
C GLN A 4 29.35 28.36 1.49
N LYS A 5 28.72 29.50 1.23
CA LYS A 5 27.26 29.60 1.13
C LYS A 5 26.69 28.72 0.01
N PHE A 6 27.34 28.70 -1.16
CA PHE A 6 26.96 27.81 -2.26
C PHE A 6 27.09 26.32 -1.89
N LYS A 7 28.12 25.95 -1.11
CA LYS A 7 28.30 24.58 -0.65
C LYS A 7 27.18 24.17 0.32
N ASP A 8 26.85 25.03 1.27
CA ASP A 8 25.80 24.77 2.25
C ASP A 8 24.41 24.68 1.57
N GLU A 9 24.17 25.48 0.53
CA GLU A 9 22.96 25.42 -0.30
C GLU A 9 22.87 24.11 -1.11
N MET A 10 23.99 23.63 -1.67
CA MET A 10 24.04 22.33 -2.36
C MET A 10 23.83 21.15 -1.41
N ASP A 11 24.49 21.15 -0.23
CA ASP A 11 24.29 20.12 0.79
C ASP A 11 22.82 20.06 1.23
N THR A 12 22.14 21.21 1.29
CA THR A 12 20.71 21.28 1.61
C THR A 12 19.84 20.68 0.50
N LEU A 13 20.19 20.92 -0.78
CA LEU A 13 19.48 20.34 -1.92
C LEU A 13 19.63 18.81 -1.95
N ASP A 14 20.82 18.28 -1.71
CA ASP A 14 21.08 16.84 -1.65
C ASP A 14 20.26 16.17 -0.54
N ILE A 15 20.10 16.84 0.62
CA ILE A 15 19.25 16.34 1.71
C ILE A 15 17.78 16.31 1.28
N VAL A 16 17.31 17.33 0.56
CA VAL A 16 15.93 17.40 0.07
C VAL A 16 15.67 16.33 -0.99
N GLU A 17 16.60 16.10 -1.91
CA GLU A 17 16.52 15.05 -2.93
C GLU A 17 16.38 13.67 -2.30
N ASN A 18 17.28 13.33 -1.36
CA ASN A 18 17.21 12.05 -0.64
C ASN A 18 15.86 11.84 0.08
N ARG A 19 15.28 12.90 0.67
CA ARG A 19 13.97 12.81 1.32
C ARG A 19 12.84 12.56 0.32
N LEU A 20 12.88 13.21 -0.83
CA LEU A 20 11.91 13.01 -1.90
C LEU A 20 11.97 11.58 -2.43
N GLU A 21 13.16 11.03 -2.66
CA GLU A 21 13.34 9.65 -3.09
C GLU A 21 12.74 8.65 -2.09
N ILE A 22 12.98 8.84 -0.79
CA ILE A 22 12.43 7.98 0.26
C ILE A 22 10.89 8.03 0.25
N MET A 23 10.31 9.23 0.16
CA MET A 23 8.85 9.41 0.12
C MET A 23 8.22 8.79 -1.12
N VAL A 24 8.82 9.01 -2.29
CA VAL A 24 8.35 8.44 -3.57
C VAL A 24 8.46 6.92 -3.53
N GLY A 25 9.59 6.38 -3.09
CA GLY A 25 9.79 4.94 -2.93
C GLY A 25 8.80 4.30 -1.95
N ALA A 26 8.49 4.96 -0.83
CA ALA A 26 7.47 4.49 0.11
C ALA A 26 6.08 4.45 -0.53
N ARG A 27 5.70 5.51 -1.25
CA ARG A 27 4.42 5.60 -1.95
C ARG A 27 4.26 4.51 -3.02
N VAL A 28 5.32 4.20 -3.77
CA VAL A 28 5.30 3.11 -4.76
C VAL A 28 5.09 1.76 -4.07
N ARG A 29 5.84 1.47 -3.00
CA ARG A 29 5.68 0.22 -2.24
C ARG A 29 4.28 0.05 -1.66
N ASP A 30 3.69 1.11 -1.14
CA ASP A 30 2.32 1.06 -0.61
C ASP A 30 1.30 0.77 -1.73
N LYS A 31 1.48 1.39 -2.90
CA LYS A 31 0.65 1.11 -4.07
C LYS A 31 0.76 -0.35 -4.51
N ASP A 32 1.97 -0.88 -4.60
CA ASP A 32 2.20 -2.28 -4.99
C ASP A 32 1.57 -3.25 -3.98
N ARG A 33 1.69 -2.96 -2.68
CA ARG A 33 1.07 -3.75 -1.62
C ARG A 33 -0.46 -3.75 -1.72
N MET A 34 -1.06 -2.59 -2.01
CA MET A 34 -2.50 -2.48 -2.22
C MET A 34 -2.95 -3.27 -3.45
N MET A 35 -2.23 -3.16 -4.57
CA MET A 35 -2.52 -3.91 -5.80
C MET A 35 -2.44 -5.42 -5.55
N HIS A 36 -1.39 -5.88 -4.87
CA HIS A 36 -1.23 -7.29 -4.54
C HIS A 36 -2.37 -7.80 -3.63
N ALA A 37 -2.81 -7.01 -2.66
CA ALA A 37 -3.94 -7.36 -1.81
C ALA A 37 -5.25 -7.51 -2.62
N LEU A 38 -5.49 -6.62 -3.59
CA LEU A 38 -6.64 -6.70 -4.49
C LEU A 38 -6.58 -7.95 -5.37
N GLU A 39 -5.41 -8.27 -5.96
CA GLU A 39 -5.21 -9.49 -6.75
C GLU A 39 -5.49 -10.76 -5.93
N VAL A 40 -5.01 -10.80 -4.69
CA VAL A 40 -5.28 -11.92 -3.78
C VAL A 40 -6.77 -12.01 -3.46
N GLN A 41 -7.44 -10.88 -3.19
CA GLN A 41 -8.89 -10.85 -2.98
C GLN A 41 -9.66 -11.36 -4.19
N ASP A 42 -9.31 -10.90 -5.39
CA ASP A 42 -9.98 -11.33 -6.63
C ASP A 42 -9.72 -12.81 -6.92
N ARG A 43 -8.51 -13.31 -6.66
CA ARG A 43 -8.20 -14.74 -6.75
C ARG A 43 -9.04 -15.56 -5.77
N LEU A 44 -9.21 -15.09 -4.54
CA LEU A 44 -10.05 -15.74 -3.54
C LEU A 44 -11.53 -15.70 -3.93
N ARG A 45 -12.02 -14.57 -4.48
CA ARG A 45 -13.38 -14.44 -5.04
C ARG A 45 -13.60 -15.41 -6.20
N GLY A 46 -12.65 -15.52 -7.13
CA GLY A 46 -12.71 -16.47 -8.24
C GLY A 46 -12.73 -17.94 -7.80
N LYS A 47 -12.06 -18.26 -6.68
CA LYS A 47 -12.14 -19.60 -6.07
C LYS A 47 -13.44 -19.87 -5.30
N SER A 48 -14.15 -18.82 -4.92
CA SER A 48 -15.35 -18.87 -4.08
C SER A 48 -16.63 -18.55 -4.86
N VAL A 49 -16.65 -18.90 -6.15
CA VAL A 49 -17.84 -18.77 -7.02
C VAL A 49 -19.01 -19.51 -6.38
N GLY A 50 -20.08 -18.77 -6.07
CA GLY A 50 -21.27 -19.30 -5.40
C GLY A 50 -21.22 -19.28 -3.86
N TRP A 51 -20.08 -18.98 -3.24
CA TRP A 51 -20.00 -18.75 -1.80
C TRP A 51 -20.47 -17.33 -1.48
N LYS A 52 -21.68 -17.22 -0.93
CA LYS A 52 -22.18 -15.98 -0.31
C LYS A 52 -21.96 -16.07 1.19
N GLY A 53 -20.91 -15.42 1.71
CA GLY A 53 -20.54 -15.50 3.13
C GLY A 53 -21.69 -15.11 4.06
N ALA A 54 -22.51 -14.15 3.65
CA ALA A 54 -23.72 -13.75 4.39
C ALA A 54 -24.77 -14.88 4.47
N ASP A 55 -24.96 -15.65 3.41
CA ASP A 55 -25.91 -16.76 3.38
C ASP A 55 -25.41 -17.94 4.23
N GLU A 56 -24.10 -18.19 4.23
CA GLU A 56 -23.47 -19.22 5.07
C GLU A 56 -23.56 -18.87 6.57
N ILE A 57 -23.29 -17.61 6.93
CA ILE A 57 -23.46 -17.12 8.30
C ILE A 57 -24.93 -17.20 8.73
N ARG A 58 -25.88 -16.86 7.84
CA ARG A 58 -27.32 -17.02 8.10
C ARG A 58 -27.70 -18.48 8.33
N ARG A 59 -27.18 -19.40 7.52
CA ARG A 59 -27.37 -20.85 7.71
C ARG A 59 -26.86 -21.30 9.08
N TRP A 60 -25.65 -20.92 9.47
CA TRP A 60 -25.10 -21.28 10.78
C TRP A 60 -25.87 -20.68 11.96
N ARG A 61 -26.41 -19.46 11.81
CA ARG A 61 -27.28 -18.86 12.85
C ARG A 61 -28.60 -19.61 13.00
N ASN A 62 -29.18 -20.06 11.89
CA ASN A 62 -30.45 -20.80 11.91
C ASN A 62 -30.28 -22.21 12.48
N LEU A 63 -29.14 -22.86 12.26
CA LEU A 63 -28.82 -24.19 12.82
C LEU A 63 -28.53 -24.18 14.32
N ARG A 64 -28.32 -23.00 14.93
CA ARG A 64 -28.09 -22.84 16.38
C ARG A 64 -29.39 -22.59 17.17
N LYS A 65 -30.54 -22.62 16.50
CA LYS A 65 -31.87 -22.62 17.13
C LYS A 65 -32.44 -24.02 17.11
#